data_AF-E9AH08-F1
#
_entry.id   AF-E9AH08-F1
#
_cell.length_a   1.000
_cell.length_b   1.000
_cell.length_c   1.000
_cell.angle_alpha   90.00
_cell.angle_beta   90.00
_cell.angle_gamma   90.00
#
_symmetry.space_group_name_H-M   'P 1'
#
loop_
_entity.id
_entity.type
_entity.pdbx_description
1 polymer ?
#
loop_
_entity_poly.entity_id
_entity_poly.type
_entity_poly.pdbx_seq_one_letter_code
_entity_poly.pdbx_strand_id
1 'polypeptide(L)'
;MLSNLKYSTLSGTSVARDFLEFPSQINEHWAMYDAVLKNYAIHYETKEPIPQALVDRMKAAETYGAGFHTIEVVKAAYLDLCWHLVAEETAVLPPAQMEEAAMKSFGVGMTEVPPRYHSGYFMHTFSGGYASNYYVYQWARVLDCDGFEWFLENGGLTRENGDHLRACVLSVGNSVDANVAYEKFAGRKANMKAFLRINGLLDK
;
A
#
# COMPACT_ATOMS: atom_id res chain seq x y z
N MET A 1 -15.44 3.59 -11.55
CA MET A 1 -16.25 4.77 -11.17
C MET A 1 -15.77 6.06 -11.83
N LEU A 2 -14.51 6.49 -11.63
CA LEU A 2 -14.03 7.80 -12.10
C LEU A 2 -13.32 7.80 -13.47
N SER A 3 -13.10 6.62 -14.06
CA SER A 3 -12.41 6.51 -15.36
C SER A 3 -13.15 7.24 -16.46
N ASN A 4 -12.42 7.98 -17.28
CA ASN A 4 -12.95 8.77 -18.38
C ASN A 4 -12.26 8.39 -19.70
N LEU A 5 -12.32 7.11 -20.07
CA LEU A 5 -11.61 6.56 -21.22
C LEU A 5 -12.55 5.88 -22.21
N LYS A 6 -12.21 6.04 -23.50
CA LYS A 6 -12.95 5.44 -24.61
C LYS A 6 -12.72 3.93 -24.74
N TYR A 7 -11.50 3.48 -24.50
CA TYR A 7 -11.09 2.08 -24.69
C TYR A 7 -11.14 1.34 -23.35
N SER A 8 -11.97 0.29 -23.29
CA SER A 8 -12.17 -0.50 -22.06
C SER A 8 -10.89 -1.13 -21.54
N THR A 9 -9.97 -1.51 -22.43
CA THR A 9 -8.66 -2.11 -22.10
C THR A 9 -7.72 -1.17 -21.34
N LEU A 10 -7.97 0.14 -21.36
CA LEU A 10 -7.20 1.15 -20.64
C LEU A 10 -7.97 1.70 -19.42
N SER A 11 -9.23 1.33 -19.27
CA SER A 11 -10.18 1.95 -18.34
C SER A 11 -10.02 1.44 -16.90
N GLY A 12 -10.41 2.27 -15.95
CA GLY A 12 -10.48 1.91 -14.54
C GLY A 12 -9.14 1.44 -13.97
N THR A 13 -9.13 0.21 -13.45
CA THR A 13 -7.99 -0.41 -12.77
C THR A 13 -7.07 -1.20 -13.70
N SER A 14 -7.23 -1.08 -15.03
CA SER A 14 -6.38 -1.75 -16.03
C SER A 14 -5.01 -1.08 -16.18
N VAL A 15 -4.36 -0.72 -15.07
CA VAL A 15 -3.06 -0.03 -14.97
C VAL A 15 -1.91 -1.01 -14.75
N ALA A 16 -0.67 -0.51 -14.80
CA ALA A 16 0.50 -1.25 -14.33
C ALA A 16 0.30 -1.72 -12.88
N ARG A 17 0.74 -2.96 -12.57
CA ARG A 17 0.45 -3.63 -11.29
C ARG A 17 1.06 -2.89 -10.08
N ASP A 18 2.22 -2.30 -10.26
CA ASP A 18 2.95 -1.48 -9.28
C ASP A 18 2.30 -0.11 -9.01
N PHE A 19 1.34 0.31 -9.84
CA PHE A 19 0.52 1.51 -9.61
C PHE A 19 -0.89 1.19 -9.13
N LEU A 20 -1.35 -0.06 -9.32
CA LEU A 20 -2.73 -0.48 -9.06
C LEU A 20 -3.18 -0.22 -7.61
N GLU A 21 -2.27 -0.43 -6.65
CA GLU A 21 -2.58 -0.29 -5.22
C GLU A 21 -2.47 1.15 -4.69
N PHE A 22 -1.95 2.09 -5.49
CA PHE A 22 -1.83 3.47 -5.03
C PHE A 22 -3.20 4.12 -4.73
N PRO A 23 -4.21 4.04 -5.63
CA PRO A 23 -5.54 4.58 -5.34
C PRO A 23 -6.27 3.95 -4.16
N SER A 24 -6.07 2.65 -3.89
CA SER A 24 -6.65 1.98 -2.71
C SER A 24 -6.00 2.50 -1.44
N GLN A 25 -4.67 2.47 -1.36
CA GLN A 25 -3.95 2.80 -0.13
C GLN A 25 -3.99 4.30 0.20
N ILE A 26 -3.92 5.21 -0.79
CA ILE A 26 -4.06 6.65 -0.51
C ILE A 26 -5.43 6.97 0.10
N ASN A 27 -6.46 6.19 -0.24
CA ASN A 27 -7.79 6.35 0.31
C ASN A 27 -7.90 5.92 1.78
N GLU A 28 -7.00 5.03 2.25
CA GLU A 28 -6.97 4.55 3.64
C GLU A 28 -6.57 5.66 4.63
N HIS A 29 -5.72 6.60 4.21
CA HIS A 29 -5.30 7.72 5.05
C HIS A 29 -6.48 8.57 5.55
N TRP A 30 -7.58 8.65 4.78
CA TRP A 30 -8.77 9.39 5.18
C TRP A 30 -9.50 8.78 6.38
N ALA A 31 -9.31 7.49 6.67
CA ALA A 31 -9.95 6.84 7.82
C ALA A 31 -9.55 7.50 9.15
N MET A 32 -8.30 7.96 9.26
CA MET A 32 -7.79 8.63 10.46
C MET A 32 -7.73 10.16 10.35
N TYR A 33 -8.23 10.73 9.25
CA TYR A 33 -8.31 12.18 9.09
C TYR A 33 -9.41 12.74 9.99
N ASP A 34 -9.09 13.74 10.83
CA ASP A 34 -9.96 14.15 11.95
C ASP A 34 -11.41 14.45 11.57
N ALA A 35 -11.62 15.17 10.46
CA ALA A 35 -12.97 15.52 10.00
C ALA A 35 -13.77 14.29 9.54
N VAL A 36 -13.09 13.29 8.97
CA VAL A 36 -13.71 12.04 8.52
C VAL A 36 -13.96 11.11 9.71
N LEU A 37 -12.95 10.91 10.56
CA LEU A 37 -13.02 10.07 11.75
C LEU A 37 -14.17 10.49 12.66
N LYS A 38 -14.25 11.79 12.99
CA LYS A 38 -15.34 12.32 13.85
C LYS A 38 -16.73 12.14 13.24
N ASN A 39 -16.84 12.02 11.92
CA ASN A 39 -18.10 11.84 11.23
C ASN A 39 -18.62 10.39 11.30
N TYR A 40 -17.74 9.38 11.28
CA TYR A 40 -18.17 7.97 11.32
C TYR A 40 -17.97 7.28 12.67
N ALA A 41 -17.01 7.72 13.49
CA ALA A 41 -16.69 7.11 14.78
C ALA A 41 -17.68 7.56 15.86
N ILE A 42 -18.92 7.09 15.70
CA ILE A 42 -20.06 7.36 16.58
C ILE A 42 -20.44 6.06 17.29
N HIS A 43 -20.63 6.11 18.61
CA HIS A 43 -21.03 4.93 19.37
C HIS A 43 -22.42 4.43 18.92
N TYR A 44 -22.55 3.13 18.65
CA TYR A 44 -23.75 2.59 18.00
C TYR A 44 -25.03 2.75 18.84
N GLU A 45 -24.92 2.71 20.17
CA GLU A 45 -26.05 2.94 21.10
C GLU A 45 -26.25 4.43 21.43
N THR A 46 -25.26 5.07 22.07
CA THR A 46 -25.41 6.44 22.60
C THR A 46 -25.44 7.53 21.55
N LYS A 47 -24.99 7.24 20.32
CA LYS A 47 -24.83 8.22 19.22
C LYS A 47 -23.84 9.34 19.51
N GLU A 48 -23.02 9.20 20.55
CA GLU A 48 -21.97 10.16 20.88
C GLU A 48 -20.72 9.93 20.01
N PRO A 49 -20.01 11.00 19.60
CA PRO A 49 -18.76 10.88 18.88
C PRO A 49 -17.64 10.34 19.77
N ILE A 50 -16.64 9.70 19.14
CA ILE A 50 -15.43 9.27 19.82
C ILE A 50 -14.77 10.44 20.59
N PRO A 51 -14.48 10.28 21.90
CA PRO A 51 -13.76 11.30 22.66
C PRO A 51 -12.41 11.66 22.03
N GLN A 52 -12.10 12.96 21.95
CA GLN A 52 -10.83 13.44 21.37
C GLN A 52 -9.60 12.81 22.05
N ALA A 53 -9.64 12.63 23.38
CA ALA A 53 -8.56 11.98 24.13
C ALA A 53 -8.32 10.50 23.75
N LEU A 54 -9.29 9.82 23.11
CA LEU A 54 -9.07 8.50 22.53
C LEU A 54 -8.44 8.62 21.14
N VAL A 55 -8.91 9.55 20.31
CA VAL A 55 -8.32 9.84 18.99
C VAL A 55 -6.84 10.18 19.12
N ASP A 56 -6.48 11.05 20.06
CA ASP A 56 -5.09 11.47 20.30
C ASP A 56 -4.22 10.27 20.71
N ARG A 57 -4.75 9.37 21.54
CA ARG A 57 -4.06 8.12 21.93
C ARG A 57 -3.90 7.14 20.77
N MET A 58 -4.90 7.03 19.90
CA MET A 58 -4.82 6.20 18.69
C MET A 58 -3.74 6.72 17.74
N LYS A 59 -3.69 8.03 17.49
CA LYS A 59 -2.64 8.67 16.68
C LYS A 59 -1.25 8.51 17.30
N ALA A 60 -1.13 8.68 18.62
CA ALA A 60 0.13 8.47 19.32
C ALA A 60 0.66 7.03 19.23
N ALA A 61 -0.24 6.05 19.04
CA ALA A 61 0.08 4.64 18.87
C ALA A 61 0.22 4.20 17.40
N GLU A 62 0.13 5.11 16.42
CA GLU A 62 0.10 4.77 14.99
C GLU A 62 1.33 3.97 14.52
N THR A 63 2.51 4.23 15.11
CA THR A 63 3.75 3.50 14.77
C THR A 63 3.92 2.19 15.55
N TYR A 64 3.01 1.87 16.48
CA TYR A 64 3.07 0.62 17.23
C TYR A 64 2.86 -0.57 16.29
N GLY A 65 3.81 -1.51 16.28
CA GLY A 65 3.77 -2.68 15.41
C GLY A 65 4.21 -2.42 13.96
N ALA A 66 4.55 -1.19 13.58
CA ALA A 66 4.95 -0.86 12.21
C ALA A 66 6.16 -1.70 11.71
N GLY A 67 7.12 -2.00 12.58
CA GLY A 67 8.25 -2.89 12.26
C GLY A 67 7.81 -4.32 11.95
N PHE A 68 6.90 -4.88 12.75
CA PHE A 68 6.32 -6.21 12.50
C PHE A 68 5.58 -6.23 11.16
N HIS A 69 4.67 -5.27 10.97
CA HIS A 69 3.85 -5.18 9.77
C HIS A 69 4.69 -4.98 8.50
N THR A 70 5.72 -4.15 8.57
CA THR A 70 6.63 -3.93 7.43
C THR A 70 7.38 -5.22 7.09
N ILE A 71 7.94 -5.91 8.10
CA ILE A 71 8.75 -7.12 7.88
C ILE A 71 7.90 -8.28 7.36
N GLU A 72 6.69 -8.53 7.89
CA GLU A 72 5.84 -9.63 7.41
C GLU A 72 5.46 -9.46 5.92
N VAL A 73 5.21 -8.22 5.48
CA VAL A 73 4.83 -7.90 4.09
C VAL A 73 6.04 -8.03 3.18
N VAL A 74 7.20 -7.49 3.59
CA VAL A 74 8.45 -7.61 2.80
C VAL A 74 8.89 -9.06 2.69
N LYS A 75 8.77 -9.87 3.75
CA LYS A 75 9.04 -11.32 3.71
C LYS A 75 8.12 -12.05 2.74
N ALA A 76 6.81 -11.74 2.75
CA ALA A 76 5.87 -12.32 1.79
C ALA A 76 6.19 -11.90 0.35
N ALA A 77 6.58 -10.64 0.12
CA ALA A 77 7.00 -10.17 -1.21
C ALA A 77 8.28 -10.85 -1.68
N TYR A 78 9.25 -11.05 -0.79
CA TYR A 78 10.47 -11.78 -1.10
C TYR A 78 10.18 -13.26 -1.41
N LEU A 79 9.32 -13.91 -0.61
CA LEU A 79 8.89 -15.29 -0.85
C LEU A 79 8.21 -15.44 -2.22
N ASP A 80 7.30 -14.51 -2.57
CA ASP A 80 6.67 -14.46 -3.89
C ASP A 80 7.74 -14.38 -5.00
N LEU A 81 8.70 -13.47 -4.90
CA LEU A 81 9.78 -13.36 -5.89
C LEU A 81 10.63 -14.65 -5.95
N CYS A 82 10.98 -15.25 -4.81
CA CYS A 82 11.73 -16.52 -4.80
C CYS A 82 10.99 -17.65 -5.55
N TRP A 83 9.67 -17.74 -5.43
CA TRP A 83 8.87 -18.69 -6.20
C TRP A 83 8.93 -18.44 -7.72
N HIS A 84 9.04 -17.18 -8.16
CA HIS A 84 8.97 -16.81 -9.57
C HIS A 84 10.34 -16.55 -10.24
N LEU A 85 11.43 -16.58 -9.48
CA LEU A 85 12.80 -16.46 -9.99
C LEU A 85 13.47 -17.82 -10.25
N VAL A 86 12.78 -18.94 -9.98
CA VAL A 86 13.27 -20.27 -10.32
C VAL A 86 13.26 -20.44 -11.84
N ALA A 87 14.45 -20.51 -12.45
CA ALA A 87 14.61 -20.51 -13.90
C ALA A 87 14.16 -21.82 -14.58
N GLU A 88 14.37 -22.96 -13.91
CA GLU A 88 14.07 -24.29 -14.45
C GLU A 88 13.05 -24.99 -13.55
N GLU A 89 12.00 -25.58 -14.14
CA GLU A 89 10.96 -26.30 -13.40
C GLU A 89 11.56 -27.42 -12.52
N THR A 90 12.63 -28.06 -12.99
CA THR A 90 13.35 -29.10 -12.24
C THR A 90 14.02 -28.61 -10.96
N ALA A 91 14.18 -27.29 -10.79
CA ALA A 91 14.79 -26.68 -9.61
C ALA A 91 13.74 -26.24 -8.56
N VAL A 92 12.45 -26.42 -8.83
CA VAL A 92 11.38 -26.11 -7.88
C VAL A 92 11.41 -27.12 -6.73
N LEU A 93 11.70 -26.64 -5.51
CA LEU A 93 11.70 -27.47 -4.32
C LEU A 93 10.26 -27.73 -3.82
N PRO A 94 10.04 -28.76 -2.99
CA PRO A 94 8.79 -28.89 -2.24
C PRO A 94 8.46 -27.59 -1.48
N PRO A 95 7.17 -27.20 -1.34
CA PRO A 95 6.81 -25.88 -0.83
C PRO A 95 7.45 -25.47 0.51
N ALA A 96 7.52 -26.40 1.47
CA ALA A 96 8.17 -26.13 2.76
C ALA A 96 9.67 -25.83 2.61
N GLN A 97 10.36 -26.49 1.69
CA GLN A 97 11.79 -26.28 1.43
C GLN A 97 12.05 -24.99 0.66
N MET A 98 11.18 -24.64 -0.30
CA MET A 98 11.24 -23.32 -0.97
C MET A 98 11.10 -22.20 0.04
N GLU A 99 10.14 -22.30 0.94
CA GLU A 99 9.91 -21.28 1.95
C GLU A 99 11.06 -21.18 2.95
N GLU A 100 11.57 -22.30 3.46
CA GLU A 100 12.74 -22.32 4.35
C GLU A 100 13.96 -21.70 3.66
N ALA A 101 14.23 -22.05 2.39
CA ALA A 101 15.32 -21.48 1.62
C ALA A 101 15.16 -19.97 1.41
N ALA A 102 13.94 -19.51 1.07
CA ALA A 102 13.63 -18.10 0.93
C ALA A 102 13.83 -17.33 2.25
N MET A 103 13.31 -17.85 3.37
CA MET A 103 13.46 -17.20 4.68
C MET A 103 14.91 -17.14 5.14
N LYS A 104 15.70 -18.19 4.86
CA LYS A 104 17.14 -18.19 5.12
C LYS A 104 17.88 -17.15 4.26
N SER A 105 17.53 -17.06 2.98
CA SER A 105 18.13 -16.13 2.02
C SER A 105 17.75 -14.66 2.28
N PHE A 106 16.55 -14.42 2.83
CA PHE A 106 16.11 -13.07 3.22
C PHE A 106 17.03 -12.43 4.26
N GLY A 107 17.74 -13.22 5.06
CA GLY A 107 18.83 -12.75 5.93
C GLY A 107 18.40 -12.08 7.23
N VAL A 108 17.10 -11.85 7.44
CA VAL A 108 16.56 -11.36 8.72
C VAL A 108 16.09 -12.55 9.55
N GLY A 109 16.96 -13.00 10.46
CA GLY A 109 16.76 -14.16 11.36
C GLY A 109 15.66 -14.01 12.42
N MET A 110 14.67 -13.15 12.20
CA MET A 110 13.52 -12.99 13.09
C MET A 110 12.49 -14.08 12.80
N THR A 111 12.49 -15.14 13.60
CA THR A 111 11.50 -16.22 13.50
C THR A 111 10.13 -15.82 14.05
N GLU A 112 10.07 -14.81 14.91
CA GLU A 112 8.88 -14.27 15.57
C GLU A 112 7.97 -13.50 14.60
N VAL A 113 8.50 -13.11 13.44
CA VAL A 113 7.76 -12.40 12.39
C VAL A 113 7.79 -13.26 11.12
N PRO A 114 6.87 -14.23 10.95
CA PRO A 114 6.77 -15.01 9.71
C PRO A 114 6.39 -14.11 8.51
N PRO A 115 6.52 -14.60 7.26
CA PRO A 115 5.88 -13.92 6.13
C PRO A 115 4.37 -13.81 6.40
N ARG A 116 3.76 -12.71 5.94
CA ARG A 116 2.31 -12.46 6.09
C ARG A 116 1.45 -13.61 5.56
N TYR A 117 1.97 -14.32 4.55
CA TYR A 117 1.41 -15.56 4.05
C TYR A 117 2.49 -16.62 3.90
N HIS A 118 2.25 -17.82 4.44
CA HIS A 118 3.02 -19.00 4.05
C HIS A 118 2.55 -19.53 2.69
N SER A 119 3.45 -20.23 2.00
CA SER A 119 3.24 -20.71 0.62
C SER A 119 1.96 -21.53 0.49
N GLY A 120 1.62 -22.36 1.49
CA GLY A 120 0.44 -23.22 1.49
C GLY A 120 -0.91 -22.48 1.46
N TYR A 121 -0.93 -21.19 1.77
CA TYR A 121 -2.15 -20.36 1.76
C TYR A 121 -1.94 -18.98 1.12
N PHE A 122 -0.90 -18.82 0.30
CA PHE A 122 -0.58 -17.53 -0.33
C PHE A 122 -1.42 -17.27 -1.58
N MET A 123 -2.72 -17.02 -1.37
CA MET A 123 -3.70 -16.88 -2.46
C MET A 123 -3.35 -15.73 -3.42
N HIS A 124 -2.82 -14.60 -2.95
CA HIS A 124 -2.41 -13.48 -3.82
C HIS A 124 -1.50 -13.97 -4.96
N THR A 125 -0.49 -14.74 -4.60
CA THR A 125 0.50 -15.31 -5.51
C THR A 125 -0.07 -16.45 -6.35
N PHE A 126 -0.69 -17.46 -5.73
CA PHE A 126 -1.06 -18.69 -6.44
C PHE A 126 -2.44 -18.70 -7.12
N SER A 127 -3.32 -17.75 -6.78
CA SER A 127 -4.69 -17.69 -7.34
C SER A 127 -5.27 -16.28 -7.52
N GLY A 128 -4.57 -15.23 -7.07
CA GLY A 128 -5.10 -13.85 -7.01
C GLY A 128 -4.55 -12.89 -8.07
N GLY A 129 -3.63 -13.34 -8.94
CA GLY A 129 -3.05 -12.51 -10.00
C GLY A 129 -1.90 -11.59 -9.55
N TYR A 130 -1.32 -11.85 -8.37
CA TYR A 130 -0.13 -11.16 -7.85
C TYR A 130 1.13 -12.05 -7.87
N ALA A 131 1.10 -13.16 -8.61
CA ALA A 131 2.30 -13.94 -8.95
C ALA A 131 3.42 -12.99 -9.41
N SER A 132 4.60 -13.07 -8.80
CA SER A 132 5.76 -12.20 -9.02
C SER A 132 5.52 -10.70 -8.81
N ASN A 133 4.46 -10.33 -8.09
CA ASN A 133 4.00 -8.96 -7.95
C ASN A 133 3.53 -8.62 -6.52
N TYR A 134 3.77 -9.46 -5.50
CA TYR A 134 3.31 -9.11 -4.15
C TYR A 134 4.07 -7.89 -3.57
N TYR A 135 5.24 -7.55 -4.11
CA TYR A 135 5.99 -6.34 -3.76
C TYR A 135 5.24 -5.04 -4.05
N VAL A 136 4.22 -5.06 -4.94
CA VAL A 136 3.49 -3.86 -5.38
C VAL A 136 2.79 -3.14 -4.23
N TYR A 137 2.42 -3.86 -3.16
CA TYR A 137 1.83 -3.23 -1.96
C TYR A 137 2.79 -2.26 -1.28
N GLN A 138 4.08 -2.61 -1.16
CA GLN A 138 5.08 -1.70 -0.57
C GLN A 138 5.55 -0.65 -1.57
N TRP A 139 5.55 -0.97 -2.86
CA TRP A 139 5.82 0.01 -3.90
C TRP A 139 4.76 1.13 -3.89
N ALA A 140 3.47 0.75 -3.87
CA ALA A 140 2.36 1.68 -3.76
C ALA A 140 2.34 2.43 -2.42
N ARG A 141 2.83 1.81 -1.33
CA ARG A 141 2.96 2.47 -0.02
C ARG A 141 3.98 3.61 -0.01
N VAL A 142 4.89 3.66 -0.99
CA VAL A 142 5.74 4.85 -1.18
C VAL A 142 4.93 5.96 -1.86
N LEU A 143 4.13 5.62 -2.86
CA LEU A 143 3.31 6.56 -3.62
C LEU A 143 2.21 7.18 -2.76
N ASP A 144 1.53 6.38 -1.93
CA ASP A 144 0.40 6.83 -1.11
C ASP A 144 0.84 7.76 0.01
N CYS A 145 1.97 7.48 0.67
CA CYS A 145 2.48 8.27 1.77
C CYS A 145 2.97 9.64 1.28
N ASP A 146 3.72 9.69 0.18
CA ASP A 146 4.13 10.97 -0.43
C ASP A 146 2.92 11.70 -1.05
N GLY A 147 1.96 10.96 -1.62
CA GLY A 147 0.75 11.52 -2.18
C GLY A 147 -0.19 12.10 -1.12
N PHE A 148 -0.29 11.48 0.06
CA PHE A 148 -1.05 12.00 1.19
C PHE A 148 -0.33 13.20 1.84
N GLU A 149 1.00 13.21 1.89
CA GLU A 149 1.76 14.40 2.29
C GLU A 149 1.45 15.59 1.36
N TRP A 150 1.34 15.36 0.05
CA TRP A 150 0.88 16.40 -0.89
C TRP A 150 -0.50 16.97 -0.51
N PHE A 151 -1.45 16.13 -0.09
CA PHE A 151 -2.75 16.62 0.39
C PHE A 151 -2.57 17.53 1.61
N LEU A 152 -1.76 17.14 2.61
CA LEU A 152 -1.50 17.94 3.80
C LEU A 152 -0.84 19.28 3.46
N GLU A 153 0.11 19.29 2.52
CA GLU A 153 0.80 20.49 2.03
C GLU A 153 -0.14 21.47 1.29
N ASN A 154 -1.23 20.96 0.68
CA ASN A 154 -2.17 21.74 -0.12
C ASN A 154 -3.52 21.99 0.58
N GLY A 155 -3.54 21.97 1.93
CA GLY A 155 -4.72 22.33 2.72
C GLY A 155 -5.66 21.16 3.07
N GLY A 156 -5.27 19.92 2.77
CA GLY A 156 -5.96 18.70 3.20
C GLY A 156 -7.20 18.38 2.38
N LEU A 157 -8.29 18.07 3.08
CA LEU A 157 -9.54 17.57 2.50
C LEU A 157 -10.37 18.72 1.87
N THR A 158 -10.04 19.09 0.63
CA THR A 158 -10.77 20.10 -0.15
C THR A 158 -11.36 19.51 -1.43
N ARG A 159 -12.38 20.18 -1.98
CA ARG A 159 -13.00 19.76 -3.25
C ARG A 159 -12.00 19.88 -4.40
N GLU A 160 -11.22 20.96 -4.39
CA GLU A 160 -10.17 21.28 -5.35
C GLU A 160 -9.09 20.19 -5.39
N ASN A 161 -8.60 19.74 -4.22
CA ASN A 161 -7.59 18.69 -4.14
C ASN A 161 -8.13 17.33 -4.61
N GLY A 162 -9.40 17.02 -4.29
CA GLY A 162 -10.07 15.82 -4.80
C GLY A 162 -10.24 15.83 -6.32
N ASP A 163 -10.59 16.98 -6.89
CA ASP A 163 -10.71 17.16 -8.35
C ASP A 163 -9.34 17.06 -9.05
N HIS A 164 -8.28 17.56 -8.41
CA HIS A 164 -6.89 17.41 -8.89
C HIS A 164 -6.43 15.95 -8.94
N LEU A 165 -6.57 15.20 -7.83
CA LEU A 165 -6.25 13.76 -7.80
C LEU A 165 -7.08 13.00 -8.85
N ARG A 166 -8.38 13.33 -8.99
CA ARG A 166 -9.25 12.72 -10.00
C ARG A 166 -8.73 12.97 -11.41
N ALA A 167 -8.36 14.20 -11.73
CA ALA A 167 -7.90 14.60 -13.06
C ALA A 167 -6.55 13.96 -13.41
N CYS A 168 -5.61 13.90 -12.46
CA CYS A 168 -4.26 13.39 -12.71
C CYS A 168 -4.15 11.86 -12.65
N VAL A 169 -4.94 11.20 -11.80
CA VAL A 169 -4.74 9.77 -11.46
C VAL A 169 -6.00 8.94 -11.70
N LEU A 170 -7.12 9.27 -11.04
CA LEU A 170 -8.26 8.33 -10.96
C LEU A 170 -9.08 8.24 -12.25
N SER A 171 -8.99 9.24 -13.13
CA SER A 171 -9.72 9.28 -14.39
C SER A 171 -8.93 8.76 -15.59
N VAL A 172 -7.60 8.70 -15.51
CA VAL A 172 -6.72 8.47 -16.66
C VAL A 172 -6.44 6.99 -16.94
N GLY A 173 -6.78 6.09 -16.01
CA GLY A 173 -6.50 4.65 -16.16
C GLY A 173 -5.08 4.40 -16.66
N ASN A 174 -4.93 3.56 -17.68
CA ASN A 174 -3.65 3.26 -18.32
C ASN A 174 -3.42 4.05 -19.63
N SER A 175 -4.10 5.18 -19.80
CA SER A 175 -3.89 6.06 -20.97
C SER A 175 -2.67 6.97 -20.82
N VAL A 176 -2.14 7.08 -19.61
CA VAL A 176 -0.94 7.86 -19.27
C VAL A 176 -0.01 6.94 -18.48
N ASP A 177 1.29 7.05 -18.72
CA ASP A 177 2.30 6.37 -17.91
C ASP A 177 2.12 6.70 -16.41
N ALA A 178 2.24 5.69 -15.56
CA ALA A 178 1.99 5.80 -14.12
C ALA A 178 2.90 6.83 -13.43
N ASN A 179 4.19 6.89 -13.78
CA ASN A 179 5.11 7.87 -13.22
C ASN A 179 4.75 9.27 -13.69
N VAL A 180 4.37 9.43 -14.96
CA VAL A 180 3.91 10.73 -15.50
C VAL A 180 2.62 11.18 -14.82
N ALA A 181 1.66 10.27 -14.58
CA ALA A 181 0.42 10.58 -13.87
C ALA A 181 0.71 11.02 -12.42
N TYR A 182 1.62 10.33 -11.74
CA TYR A 182 2.05 10.68 -10.39
C TYR A 182 2.78 12.02 -10.33
N GLU A 183 3.76 12.25 -11.21
CA GLU A 183 4.50 13.51 -11.28
C GLU A 183 3.57 14.70 -11.58
N LYS A 184 2.55 14.52 -12.42
CA LYS A 184 1.51 15.54 -12.66
C LYS A 184 0.66 15.83 -11.43
N PHE A 185 0.37 14.82 -10.62
CA PHE A 185 -0.38 14.97 -9.37
C PHE A 185 0.47 15.67 -8.31
N ALA A 186 1.61 15.09 -7.95
CA ALA A 186 2.42 15.53 -6.81
C ALA A 186 3.36 16.70 -7.15
N GLY A 187 3.62 16.98 -8.43
CA GLY A 187 4.60 17.97 -8.90
C GLY A 187 6.05 17.52 -8.73
N ARG A 188 6.28 16.25 -8.38
CA ARG A 188 7.58 15.64 -8.06
C ARG A 188 7.56 14.15 -8.33
N LYS A 189 8.76 13.56 -8.42
CA LYS A 189 8.91 12.10 -8.31
C LYS A 189 8.61 11.67 -6.87
N ALA A 190 7.93 10.54 -6.74
CA ALA A 190 7.69 9.94 -5.43
C ALA A 190 9.01 9.71 -4.68
N ASN A 191 8.98 9.90 -3.37
CA ASN A 191 10.14 9.67 -2.52
C ASN A 191 9.72 8.92 -1.24
N MET A 192 10.65 8.16 -0.66
CA MET A 192 10.36 7.30 0.48
C MET A 192 10.28 8.03 1.83
N LYS A 193 10.52 9.35 1.88
CA LYS A 193 10.64 10.06 3.17
C LYS A 193 9.35 10.00 3.98
N ALA A 194 8.20 10.22 3.33
CA ALA A 194 6.90 10.12 3.98
C ALA A 194 6.63 8.72 4.50
N PHE A 195 6.88 7.70 3.67
CA PHE A 195 6.77 6.30 4.03
C PHE A 195 7.60 5.96 5.27
N LEU A 196 8.89 6.32 5.27
CA LEU A 196 9.79 6.03 6.39
C LEU A 196 9.34 6.73 7.67
N ARG A 197 8.89 7.99 7.58
CA ARG A 197 8.40 8.76 8.74
C ARG A 197 7.12 8.15 9.32
N ILE A 198 6.13 7.85 8.48
CA ILE A 198 4.82 7.32 8.89
C ILE A 198 4.98 5.94 9.55
N ASN A 199 5.92 5.13 9.08
CA ASN A 199 6.19 3.80 9.64
C ASN A 199 7.22 3.82 10.79
N GLY A 200 7.69 5.00 11.23
CA GLY A 200 8.67 5.11 12.31
C GLY A 200 10.04 4.49 11.99
N LEU A 201 10.43 4.51 10.72
CA LEU A 201 11.67 3.91 10.17
C LEU A 201 12.77 4.94 9.86
N LEU A 202 12.58 6.21 10.22
CA LEU A 202 13.65 7.21 10.23
C LEU A 202 14.40 7.16 11.56
N ASP A 203 15.72 7.35 11.52
CA ASP A 203 16.50 7.61 12.72
C ASP A 203 15.95 8.85 13.44
N LYS A 204 15.99 8.81 14.78
CA LYS A 204 15.57 9.94 15.63
C LYS A 204 16.60 11.05 15.64
#